data_AF-E2BAL6-F1
#
_entry.id   AF-E2BAL6-F1
#
_cell.length_a   1.000
_cell.length_b   1.000
_cell.length_c   1.000
_cell.angle_alpha   90.00
_cell.angle_beta   90.00
_cell.angle_gamma   90.00
#
_symmetry.space_group_name_H-M   'P 1'
#
loop_
_entity.id
_entity.type
_entity.pdbx_description
1 polymer ?
#
loop_
_entity_poly.entity_id
_entity_poly.type
_entity_poly.pdbx_seq_one_letter_code
_entity_poly.pdbx_strand_id
1 'polypeptide(L)'
;FSCLFNDKLVEKIMLETNKYASQKLSNSQSVQTRMNTSQDLKKRTNITASELKAWIGIQICMGLHQLPRVKNYRSSDPSLKVNIITNTMTLNHFDEIIEMIHVNDNTLQLPKNDPNHDKLHNIRSFIKGIIDNSAKAYKPSTFASVDESMIFF
;
A
#
# COMPACT_ATOMS: atom_id res chain seq x y z
N PHE A 1 -7.33 10.10 -10.57
CA PHE A 1 -6.48 9.56 -9.48
C PHE A 1 -6.52 10.43 -8.23
N SER A 2 -6.00 11.67 -8.28
CA SER A 2 -5.82 12.52 -7.09
C SER A 2 -7.11 12.94 -6.37
N CYS A 3 -8.27 12.87 -7.04
CA CYS A 3 -9.57 13.05 -6.38
C CYS A 3 -9.87 11.96 -5.35
N LEU A 4 -9.41 10.72 -5.59
CA LEU A 4 -9.60 9.58 -4.68
C LEU A 4 -8.41 9.40 -3.75
N PHE A 5 -7.18 9.46 -4.29
CA PHE A 5 -5.92 9.41 -3.54
C PHE A 5 -5.32 10.81 -3.44
N ASN A 6 -5.95 11.68 -2.65
CA ASN A 6 -5.43 13.02 -2.41
C ASN A 6 -4.13 12.98 -1.58
N ASP A 7 -3.40 14.10 -1.56
CA ASP A 7 -2.08 14.15 -0.90
C ASP A 7 -2.15 13.80 0.58
N LYS A 8 -3.23 14.22 1.29
CA LYS A 8 -3.44 13.86 2.69
C LYS A 8 -3.57 12.34 2.91
N LEU A 9 -4.31 11.65 2.03
CA LEU A 9 -4.47 10.20 2.13
C LEU A 9 -3.16 9.48 1.80
N VAL A 10 -2.46 9.93 0.76
CA VAL A 10 -1.15 9.37 0.37
C VAL A 10 -0.13 9.57 1.49
N GLU A 11 -0.05 10.76 2.07
CA GLU A 11 0.83 11.07 3.19
C GLU A 11 0.52 10.20 4.41
N LYS A 12 -0.77 10.00 4.73
CA LYS A 12 -1.16 9.10 5.81
C LYS A 12 -0.67 7.67 5.58
N ILE A 13 -0.91 7.10 4.40
CA ILE A 13 -0.47 5.73 4.08
C ILE A 13 1.05 5.62 4.16
N MET A 14 1.77 6.62 3.63
CA MET A 14 3.23 6.68 3.70
C MET A 14 3.72 6.69 5.16
N LEU A 15 3.15 7.53 6.01
CA LEU A 15 3.53 7.62 7.43
C LEU A 15 3.28 6.31 8.18
N GLU A 16 2.11 5.70 8.01
CA GLU A 16 1.78 4.43 8.67
C GLU A 16 2.65 3.27 8.14
N THR A 17 2.95 3.24 6.84
CA THR A 17 3.86 2.26 6.24
C THR A 17 5.27 2.37 6.82
N ASN A 18 5.82 3.59 6.90
CA ASN A 18 7.16 3.82 7.45
C ASN A 18 7.22 3.50 8.95
N LYS A 19 6.14 3.81 9.69
CA LYS A 19 6.00 3.46 11.10
C LYS A 19 6.01 1.95 11.29
N TYR A 20 5.21 1.21 10.51
CA TYR A 20 5.19 -0.25 10.57
C TYR A 20 6.53 -0.88 10.19
N ALA A 21 7.17 -0.39 9.12
CA ALA A 21 8.48 -0.85 8.70
C ALA A 21 9.51 -0.74 9.85
N SER A 22 9.51 0.39 10.55
CA SER A 22 10.38 0.62 11.70
C SER A 22 10.10 -0.35 12.85
N GLN A 23 8.82 -0.62 13.16
CA GLN A 23 8.40 -1.57 14.19
C GLN A 23 8.78 -3.03 13.83
N LYS A 24 8.59 -3.43 12.56
CA LYS A 24 8.92 -4.77 12.08
C LYS A 24 10.43 -5.04 12.21
N LEU A 25 11.26 -4.04 11.94
CA LEU A 25 12.71 -4.16 12.09
C LEU A 25 13.16 -4.17 13.55
N SER A 26 12.58 -3.34 14.42
CA SER A 26 12.92 -3.34 15.85
C SER A 26 12.64 -4.69 16.53
N ASN A 27 11.64 -5.42 16.03
CA ASN A 27 11.24 -6.72 16.56
C ASN A 27 12.05 -7.89 15.97
N SER A 28 12.92 -7.67 14.98
CA SER A 28 13.72 -8.71 14.34
C SER A 28 15.13 -8.77 14.92
N GLN A 29 15.36 -9.69 15.88
CA GLN A 29 16.67 -9.92 16.51
C GLN A 29 17.81 -10.22 15.52
N SER A 30 17.51 -10.78 14.34
CA SER A 30 18.48 -11.13 13.30
C SER A 30 18.95 -9.97 12.41
N VAL A 31 18.20 -8.85 12.38
CA VAL A 31 18.52 -7.72 11.50
C VAL A 31 19.50 -6.75 12.16
N GLN A 32 19.50 -6.69 13.49
CA GLN A 32 20.40 -5.84 14.27
C GLN A 32 21.88 -6.26 14.14
N THR A 33 22.15 -7.50 13.75
CA THR A 33 23.51 -8.07 13.59
C THR A 33 24.07 -8.00 12.16
N ARG A 34 23.27 -7.65 11.14
CA ARG A 34 23.69 -7.68 9.72
C ARG A 34 23.78 -6.32 9.04
N MET A 35 23.29 -5.24 9.66
CA MET A 35 23.30 -3.90 9.05
C MET A 35 24.30 -3.00 9.78
N ASN A 36 25.41 -2.69 9.11
CA ASN A 36 26.57 -2.04 9.71
C ASN A 36 26.40 -0.51 9.87
N THR A 37 25.33 0.11 9.36
CA THR A 37 25.07 1.54 9.56
C THR A 37 23.59 1.88 9.77
N SER A 38 23.32 2.92 10.55
CA SER A 38 21.98 3.48 10.79
C SER A 38 21.34 4.09 9.53
N GLN A 39 22.14 4.40 8.50
CA GLN A 39 21.68 4.94 7.21
C GLN A 39 21.09 3.85 6.31
N ASP A 40 21.67 2.66 6.25
CA ASP A 40 21.15 1.54 5.44
C ASP A 40 19.79 1.06 5.95
N LEU A 41 19.62 1.03 7.27
CA LEU A 41 18.34 0.73 7.92
C LEU A 41 17.27 1.77 7.57
N LYS A 42 17.58 3.07 7.69
CA LYS A 42 16.65 4.17 7.34
C LYS A 42 16.27 4.17 5.86
N LYS A 43 17.19 3.78 4.97
CA LYS A 43 16.94 3.72 3.53
C LYS A 43 16.01 2.57 3.15
N ARG A 44 16.06 1.43 3.86
CA ARG A 44 15.12 0.32 3.64
C ARG A 44 13.73 0.55 4.24
N THR A 45 13.60 1.37 5.29
CA THR A 45 12.32 1.52 6.00
C THR A 45 11.39 2.58 5.44
N ASN A 46 11.95 3.64 4.86
CA ASN A 46 11.20 4.85 4.60
C ASN A 46 10.92 5.00 3.12
N ILE A 47 9.64 4.85 2.76
CA ILE A 47 9.13 5.27 1.45
C ILE A 47 8.72 6.74 1.48
N THR A 48 8.86 7.37 0.34
CA THR A 48 8.36 8.71 0.05
C THR A 48 6.94 8.65 -0.54
N ALA A 49 6.22 9.77 -0.51
CA ALA A 49 4.93 9.89 -1.18
C ALA A 49 5.03 9.64 -2.70
N SER A 50 6.18 9.99 -3.31
CA SER A 50 6.45 9.73 -4.72
C SER A 50 6.57 8.23 -5.01
N GLU A 51 7.34 7.50 -4.20
CA GLU A 51 7.47 6.04 -4.31
C GLU A 51 6.15 5.33 -4.07
N LEU A 52 5.34 5.78 -3.10
CA LEU A 52 4.01 5.24 -2.87
C LEU A 52 3.09 5.47 -4.08
N LYS A 53 3.09 6.68 -4.66
CA LYS A 53 2.32 6.98 -5.89
C LYS A 53 2.80 6.12 -7.06
N ALA A 54 4.10 5.94 -7.21
CA ALA A 54 4.69 5.07 -8.24
C ALA A 54 4.26 3.61 -8.06
N TRP A 55 4.29 3.09 -6.83
CA TRP A 55 3.83 1.74 -6.50
C TRP A 55 2.34 1.56 -6.80
N ILE A 56 1.48 2.51 -6.41
CA ILE A 56 0.05 2.47 -6.75
C ILE A 56 -0.16 2.52 -8.28
N GLY A 57 0.63 3.33 -8.99
CA GLY A 57 0.63 3.37 -10.45
C GLY A 57 0.95 2.01 -11.09
N ILE A 58 1.94 1.30 -10.54
CA ILE A 58 2.28 -0.08 -10.96
C ILE A 58 1.09 -1.02 -10.70
N GLN A 59 0.43 -0.95 -9.54
CA GLN A 59 -0.76 -1.77 -9.24
C GLN A 59 -1.89 -1.56 -10.26
N ILE A 60 -2.16 -0.30 -10.62
CA ILE A 60 -3.15 0.04 -11.64
C ILE A 60 -2.74 -0.54 -13.00
N CYS A 61 -1.46 -0.41 -13.40
CA CYS A 61 -0.96 -0.98 -14.65
C CYS A 61 -1.11 -2.51 -14.69
N MET A 62 -0.79 -3.19 -13.59
CA MET A 62 -0.91 -4.65 -13.49
C MET A 62 -2.38 -5.12 -13.51
N GLY A 63 -3.31 -4.32 -12.99
CA GLY A 63 -4.75 -4.60 -13.09
C GLY A 63 -5.27 -4.51 -14.53
N LEU A 64 -4.73 -3.58 -15.32
CA LEU A 64 -5.09 -3.37 -16.73
C LEU A 64 -4.42 -4.38 -17.67
N HIS A 65 -3.14 -4.69 -17.45
CA HIS A 65 -2.36 -5.60 -18.27
C HIS A 65 -1.94 -6.82 -17.45
N GLN A 66 -2.82 -7.81 -17.31
CA GLN A 66 -2.61 -8.93 -16.39
C GLN A 66 -1.66 -9.99 -16.98
N LEU A 67 -0.57 -10.29 -16.27
CA LEU A 67 0.31 -11.43 -16.56
C LEU A 67 0.11 -12.59 -15.56
N PRO A 68 0.42 -13.84 -15.94
CA PRO A 68 0.18 -15.02 -15.09
C PRO A 68 0.86 -14.98 -13.72
N ARG A 69 1.96 -14.23 -13.58
CA ARG A 69 2.71 -14.08 -12.32
C ARG A 69 3.27 -12.67 -12.22
N VAL A 70 3.30 -12.09 -11.02
CA VAL A 70 3.85 -10.75 -10.76
C VAL A 70 5.32 -10.63 -11.20
N LYS A 71 6.12 -11.69 -11.02
CA LYS A 71 7.52 -11.69 -11.49
C LYS A 71 7.67 -11.57 -13.02
N ASN A 72 6.64 -11.93 -13.79
CA ASN A 72 6.71 -11.91 -15.26
C ASN A 72 6.82 -10.48 -15.81
N TYR A 73 6.25 -9.48 -15.13
CA TYR A 73 6.34 -8.07 -15.53
C TYR A 73 7.78 -7.56 -15.65
N ARG A 74 8.74 -8.29 -15.08
CA ARG A 74 10.17 -7.97 -15.08
C ARG A 74 11.02 -9.13 -15.59
N SER A 75 10.42 -10.04 -16.35
CA SER A 75 11.14 -11.13 -16.99
C SER A 75 12.28 -10.60 -17.85
N SER A 76 13.34 -11.39 -18.00
CA SER A 76 14.36 -11.16 -19.04
C SER A 76 13.81 -11.48 -20.43
N ASP A 77 12.76 -12.30 -20.51
CA ASP A 77 12.03 -12.60 -21.74
C ASP A 77 11.32 -11.33 -22.26
N PRO A 78 11.70 -10.82 -23.44
CA PRO A 78 11.09 -9.64 -24.02
C PRO A 78 9.58 -9.75 -24.25
N SER A 79 9.04 -10.97 -24.39
CA SER A 79 7.60 -11.20 -24.57
C SER A 79 6.78 -10.96 -23.30
N LEU A 80 7.42 -11.02 -22.14
CA LEU A 80 6.78 -10.85 -20.82
C LEU A 80 7.18 -9.54 -20.14
N LYS A 81 8.36 -8.99 -20.48
CA LYS A 81 8.89 -7.79 -19.83
C LYS A 81 8.00 -6.56 -20.10
N VAL A 82 7.64 -5.86 -19.03
CA VAL A 82 6.88 -4.61 -19.12
C VAL A 82 7.78 -3.44 -18.71
N ASN A 83 8.32 -2.74 -19.72
CA ASN A 83 9.35 -1.71 -19.52
C ASN A 83 8.90 -0.58 -18.59
N ILE A 84 7.64 -0.17 -18.64
CA ILE A 84 7.12 0.88 -17.74
C ILE A 84 7.24 0.44 -16.28
N ILE A 85 6.94 -0.82 -15.94
CA ILE A 85 7.07 -1.33 -14.57
C ILE A 85 8.53 -1.49 -14.15
N THR A 86 9.39 -1.99 -15.06
CA THR A 86 10.82 -2.16 -14.73
C THR A 86 11.55 -0.84 -14.53
N ASN A 87 11.15 0.21 -15.24
CA ASN A 87 11.81 1.52 -15.20
C ASN A 87 11.31 2.38 -14.02
N THR A 88 10.09 2.14 -13.51
CA THR A 88 9.52 2.93 -12.41
C THR A 88 10.08 2.58 -11.03
N MET A 89 10.33 1.30 -10.75
CA MET A 89 10.78 0.82 -9.43
C MET A 89 11.54 -0.49 -9.62
N THR A 90 12.34 -0.99 -8.67
CA THR A 90 12.95 -2.35 -8.74
C THR A 90 11.99 -3.43 -8.18
N LEU A 91 12.17 -4.72 -8.51
CA LEU A 91 11.27 -5.78 -8.01
C LEU A 91 11.42 -5.94 -6.50
N ASN A 92 12.66 -5.97 -6.04
CA ASN A 92 12.98 -6.07 -4.61
C ASN A 92 12.32 -4.93 -3.83
N HIS A 93 12.38 -3.69 -4.33
CA HIS A 93 11.74 -2.57 -3.64
C HIS A 93 10.21 -2.65 -3.71
N PHE A 94 9.65 -3.11 -4.83
CA PHE A 94 8.20 -3.34 -4.95
C PHE A 94 7.70 -4.40 -3.94
N ASP A 95 8.43 -5.50 -3.79
CA ASP A 95 8.12 -6.57 -2.84
C ASP A 95 8.32 -6.10 -1.39
N GLU A 96 9.37 -5.31 -1.12
CA GLU A 96 9.56 -4.65 0.18
C GLU A 96 8.35 -3.78 0.55
N ILE A 97 7.84 -2.97 -0.37
CA ILE A 97 6.63 -2.16 -0.12
C ILE A 97 5.42 -3.06 0.17
N ILE A 98 5.22 -4.14 -0.58
CA ILE A 98 4.13 -5.11 -0.31
C ILE A 98 4.22 -5.64 1.12
N GLU A 99 5.42 -5.98 1.59
CA GLU A 99 5.64 -6.53 2.92
C GLU A 99 5.44 -5.53 4.07
N MET A 100 5.43 -4.24 3.78
CA MET A 100 5.43 -3.16 4.77
C MET A 100 4.18 -2.27 4.69
N ILE A 101 3.43 -2.29 3.58
CA ILE A 101 2.29 -1.40 3.34
C ILE A 101 1.29 -1.45 4.51
N HIS A 102 1.09 -0.32 5.17
CA HIS A 102 0.16 -0.15 6.29
C HIS A 102 -0.62 1.14 6.12
N VAL A 103 -1.88 1.11 6.56
CA VAL A 103 -2.81 2.24 6.40
C VAL A 103 -3.49 2.66 7.70
N ASN A 104 -3.13 2.01 8.81
CA ASN A 104 -3.56 2.42 10.14
C ASN A 104 -2.53 2.00 11.19
N ASP A 105 -2.59 2.65 12.36
CA ASP A 105 -1.69 2.41 13.46
C ASP A 105 -2.07 1.13 14.23
N ASN A 106 -1.23 0.10 14.13
CA ASN A 106 -1.45 -1.17 14.81
C ASN A 106 -1.44 -1.05 16.33
N THR A 107 -0.78 -0.04 16.91
CA THR A 107 -0.74 0.10 18.38
C THR A 107 -2.07 0.52 18.99
N LEU A 108 -3.00 0.99 18.16
CA LEU A 108 -4.34 1.39 18.56
C LEU A 108 -5.37 0.26 18.43
N GLN A 109 -4.96 -0.92 17.95
CA GLN A 109 -5.88 -2.05 17.76
C GLN A 109 -6.23 -2.66 19.11
N LEU A 110 -7.52 -2.63 19.46
CA LEU A 110 -8.03 -3.26 20.68
C LEU A 110 -8.04 -4.79 20.56
N PRO A 111 -7.93 -5.53 21.68
CA PRO A 111 -8.07 -6.99 21.69
C PRO A 111 -9.43 -7.45 21.16
N LYS A 112 -9.50 -8.66 20.59
CA LYS A 112 -10.75 -9.22 20.00
C LYS A 112 -11.92 -9.33 20.99
N ASN A 113 -11.63 -9.43 22.28
CA ASN A 113 -12.64 -9.56 23.34
C ASN A 113 -13.12 -8.20 23.87
N ASP A 114 -12.52 -7.10 23.41
CA ASP A 114 -12.97 -5.75 23.79
C ASP A 114 -14.29 -5.43 23.07
N PRO A 115 -15.33 -4.93 23.78
CA PRO A 115 -16.58 -4.51 23.16
C PRO A 115 -16.43 -3.46 22.04
N ASN A 116 -15.35 -2.69 22.06
CA ASN A 116 -15.05 -1.64 21.07
C ASN A 116 -14.08 -2.11 19.97
N HIS A 117 -13.79 -3.41 19.87
CA HIS A 117 -12.91 -3.96 18.84
C HIS A 117 -13.46 -3.73 17.43
N ASP A 118 -12.77 -2.90 16.63
CA ASP A 118 -13.08 -2.74 15.21
C ASP A 118 -12.42 -3.84 14.38
N LYS A 119 -13.23 -4.75 13.84
CA LYS A 119 -12.76 -5.83 12.95
C LYS A 119 -12.03 -5.32 11.70
N LEU A 120 -12.34 -4.12 11.22
CA LEU A 120 -11.65 -3.52 10.07
C LEU A 120 -10.60 -2.50 10.47
N HIS A 121 -10.15 -2.47 11.73
CA HIS A 121 -9.16 -1.50 12.23
C HIS A 121 -8.02 -1.26 11.24
N ASN A 122 -7.45 -2.33 10.69
CA ASN A 122 -6.29 -2.26 9.79
C ASN A 122 -6.55 -1.45 8.51
N ILE A 123 -7.81 -1.33 8.05
CA ILE A 123 -8.18 -0.68 6.77
C ILE A 123 -9.25 0.42 6.94
N ARG A 124 -9.88 0.54 8.11
CA ARG A 124 -10.99 1.47 8.40
C ARG A 124 -10.67 2.89 7.97
N SER A 125 -9.49 3.32 8.39
CA SER A 125 -8.93 4.64 8.16
C SER A 125 -8.83 4.96 6.65
N PHE A 126 -8.37 3.99 5.87
CA PHE A 126 -8.23 4.09 4.42
C PHE A 126 -9.58 4.11 3.71
N ILE A 127 -10.48 3.17 4.04
CA ILE A 127 -11.82 3.09 3.46
C ILE A 127 -12.57 4.40 3.68
N LYS A 128 -12.53 4.95 4.91
CA LYS A 128 -13.18 6.23 5.20
C LYS A 128 -12.61 7.35 4.33
N GLY A 129 -11.29 7.40 4.18
CA GLY A 129 -10.63 8.38 3.31
C GLY A 129 -11.12 8.30 1.85
N ILE A 130 -11.21 7.10 1.29
CA ILE A 130 -11.71 6.88 -0.07
C ILE A 130 -13.18 7.28 -0.20
N ILE A 131 -14.04 6.90 0.75
CA ILE A 131 -15.47 7.26 0.74
C ILE A 131 -15.64 8.78 0.82
N ASP A 132 -14.97 9.43 1.76
CA ASP A 132 -15.03 10.88 1.95
C ASP A 132 -14.57 11.61 0.67
N ASN A 133 -13.51 11.12 0.05
CA ASN A 133 -12.96 11.68 -1.18
C ASN A 133 -13.90 11.46 -2.39
N SER A 134 -14.51 10.28 -2.49
CA SER A 134 -15.49 9.94 -3.53
C SER A 134 -16.73 10.84 -3.45
N ALA A 135 -17.27 11.04 -2.25
CA ALA A 135 -18.42 11.90 -2.01
C ALA A 135 -18.16 13.38 -2.35
N LYS A 136 -16.91 13.84 -2.22
CA LYS A 136 -16.51 15.20 -2.65
C LYS A 136 -16.31 15.30 -4.16
N ALA A 137 -15.85 14.21 -4.79
CA ALA A 137 -15.53 14.20 -6.21
C ALA A 137 -16.76 14.09 -7.11
N TYR A 138 -17.87 13.57 -6.60
CA TYR A 138 -19.05 13.31 -7.41
C TYR A 138 -20.35 13.61 -6.66
N LYS A 139 -21.26 14.32 -7.33
CA LYS A 139 -22.64 14.53 -6.88
C LYS A 139 -23.55 13.54 -7.63
N PRO A 140 -24.22 12.61 -6.93
CA PRO A 140 -25.12 11.66 -7.57
C PRO A 140 -26.30 12.33 -8.30
N SER A 141 -26.82 11.63 -9.30
CA SER A 141 -28.09 11.98 -9.96
C SER A 141 -29.29 11.55 -9.10
N THR A 142 -30.50 11.83 -9.58
CA THR A 142 -31.75 11.43 -8.92
C THR A 142 -31.96 9.92 -8.86
N PHE A 143 -31.35 9.16 -9.78
CA PHE A 143 -31.48 7.70 -9.83
C PHE A 143 -30.18 7.04 -9.36
N ALA A 144 -30.31 6.12 -8.41
CA ALA A 144 -29.21 5.35 -7.86
C ALA A 144 -29.57 3.86 -7.80
N SER A 145 -28.56 3.02 -8.00
CA SER A 145 -28.63 1.57 -7.85
C SER A 145 -27.78 1.16 -6.65
N VAL A 146 -28.29 0.22 -5.86
CA VAL A 146 -27.55 -0.36 -4.73
C VAL A 146 -27.45 -1.86 -4.99
N ASP A 147 -26.22 -2.36 -5.00
CA ASP A 147 -25.92 -3.77 -5.22
C ASP A 147 -24.69 -4.16 -4.39
N GLU A 148 -24.52 -5.45 -4.17
CA GLU A 148 -23.39 -6.02 -3.44
C GLU A 148 -22.27 -6.41 -4.40
N SER A 149 -21.03 -6.23 -3.97
CA SER A 149 -19.85 -6.68 -4.71
C SER A 149 -18.98 -7.53 -3.81
N MET A 150 -18.59 -8.70 -4.29
CA MET A 150 -17.72 -9.62 -3.56
C MET A 150 -16.28 -9.49 -4.05
N ILE A 151 -15.35 -9.34 -3.10
CA ILE A 151 -13.92 -9.47 -3.33
C ILE A 151 -13.53 -10.88 -2.91
N PHE A 152 -13.02 -11.67 -3.86
CA PHE A 152 -12.50 -13.00 -3.58
C PHE A 152 -11.14 -12.88 -2.86
N PHE A 153 -10.96 -13.66 -1.80
CA PHE A 153 -9.75 -13.75 -0.99
C PHE A 153 -9.23 -15.18 -0.95
#